data_AF-A0A8S8YGM8-F1
#
_entry.id   AF-A0A8S8YGM8-F1
#
_cell.length_a   1.000
_cell.length_b   1.000
_cell.length_c   1.000
_cell.angle_alpha   90.00
_cell.angle_beta   90.00
_cell.angle_gamma   90.00
#
_symmetry.space_group_name_H-M   'P 1'
#
loop_
_entity.id
_entity.type
_entity.pdbx_description
1 polymer ?
#
loop_
_entity_poly.entity_id
_entity_poly.type
_entity_poly.pdbx_seq_one_letter_code
_entity_poly.pdbx_strand_id
1 'polypeptide(L)'
;MEEAIEWVLSGGCIVYPTSTLPALGCIPDSNALDRLYEIKGRNSGAPVSLGVVSLSQASEIVHAPDDVNEILDVFPEGSLTIILRAKNEMDSRLGGNKVAVRVVSNRTAKELLSKTGPLTATSANISGQEPLLDCVEAAESLRRTEESIVGVDGVCEGGPPSTLIAWHTVCESPESLSIEVIREGKGKFGGSFVMVEEQDLKQWRDAGHVARRTLEGIKGEIVEGKEWSEVIDSAERFIRRHGGKAAFPVTISVNEMAAHYTSNTELTPPEGFEGEMIFQKGDLVKLDVGVHIKGALGDNALTVEVGNGGEHTEQIRAAREARDAAIEKMHPGTPWHVVGEAAQQASIDAGFEPIRNLSGHKMERWNLHSGVSIPMFACGPNNPGYKGEVEAGGVYAIEPFNTTGKKWDD
;
A
#
# COMPACT_ATOMS: atom_id res chain seq x y z
N MET A 1 -21.43 -15.59 -29.36
CA MET A 1 -21.13 -14.51 -28.38
C MET A 1 -22.38 -13.69 -28.09
N GLU A 2 -23.01 -13.05 -29.09
CA GLU A 2 -24.23 -12.24 -28.90
C GLU A 2 -25.37 -13.01 -28.22
N GLU A 3 -25.69 -14.22 -28.71
CA GLU A 3 -26.71 -15.07 -28.09
C GLU A 3 -26.42 -15.40 -26.62
N ALA A 4 -25.15 -15.63 -26.26
CA ALA A 4 -24.74 -15.90 -24.89
C ALA A 4 -24.88 -14.66 -23.98
N ILE A 5 -24.64 -13.46 -24.54
CA ILE A 5 -24.84 -12.18 -23.85
C ILE A 5 -26.33 -11.95 -23.59
N GLU A 6 -27.17 -12.10 -24.60
CA GLU A 6 -28.62 -11.95 -24.44
C GLU A 6 -29.17 -12.97 -23.44
N TRP A 7 -28.71 -14.22 -23.52
CA TRP A 7 -29.08 -15.29 -22.60
C TRP A 7 -28.74 -14.95 -21.15
N VAL A 8 -27.49 -14.56 -20.86
CA VAL A 8 -27.08 -14.28 -19.48
C VAL A 8 -27.76 -13.02 -18.92
N LEU A 9 -27.95 -11.99 -19.76
CA LEU A 9 -28.66 -10.76 -19.36
C LEU A 9 -30.15 -10.99 -19.12
N SER A 10 -30.74 -12.04 -19.71
CA SER A 10 -32.11 -12.47 -19.41
C SER A 10 -32.24 -13.26 -18.09
N GLY A 11 -31.13 -13.44 -17.34
CA GLY A 11 -31.08 -14.21 -16.10
C GLY A 11 -30.70 -15.69 -16.28
N GLY A 12 -30.26 -16.08 -17.48
CA GLY A 12 -29.74 -17.42 -17.75
C GLY A 12 -28.33 -17.64 -17.17
N CYS A 13 -27.95 -18.91 -17.02
CA CYS A 13 -26.58 -19.28 -16.66
C CYS A 13 -25.75 -19.63 -17.91
N ILE A 14 -24.49 -19.24 -17.88
CA ILE A 14 -23.50 -19.53 -18.93
C ILE A 14 -22.25 -20.17 -18.35
N VAL A 15 -21.52 -20.92 -19.16
CA VAL A 15 -20.15 -21.32 -18.86
C VAL A 15 -19.19 -20.52 -19.74
N TYR A 16 -18.18 -19.91 -19.16
CA TYR A 16 -17.22 -19.07 -19.89
C TYR A 16 -15.78 -19.32 -19.42
N PRO A 17 -14.78 -19.10 -20.30
CA PRO A 17 -13.41 -19.48 -20.00
C PRO A 17 -12.76 -18.54 -18.97
N THR A 18 -11.88 -19.09 -18.12
CA THR A 18 -10.98 -18.28 -17.27
C THR A 18 -9.53 -18.70 -17.50
N SER A 19 -8.58 -18.11 -16.77
CA SER A 19 -7.16 -18.48 -16.86
C SER A 19 -6.82 -19.84 -16.22
N THR A 20 -7.79 -20.49 -15.58
CA THR A 20 -7.59 -21.77 -14.88
C THR A 20 -8.60 -22.79 -15.33
N LEU A 21 -9.87 -22.59 -14.95
CA LEU A 21 -10.97 -23.53 -15.17
C LEU A 21 -12.18 -22.77 -15.73
N PRO A 22 -13.05 -23.40 -16.52
CA PRO A 22 -14.31 -22.77 -16.94
C PRO A 22 -15.11 -22.31 -15.73
N ALA A 23 -15.74 -21.15 -15.85
CA ALA A 23 -16.56 -20.56 -14.82
C ALA A 23 -18.05 -20.64 -15.18
N LEU A 24 -18.88 -21.06 -14.22
CA LEU A 24 -20.33 -20.92 -14.29
C LEU A 24 -20.70 -19.49 -13.84
N GLY A 25 -21.32 -18.77 -14.76
CA GLY A 25 -21.66 -17.35 -14.65
C GLY A 25 -23.15 -17.09 -14.77
N CYS A 26 -23.64 -16.19 -13.92
CA CYS A 26 -24.90 -15.49 -14.09
C CYS A 26 -24.73 -14.03 -13.67
N ILE A 27 -25.69 -13.18 -14.02
CA ILE A 27 -25.75 -11.81 -13.49
C ILE A 27 -25.91 -11.84 -11.96
N PRO A 28 -25.42 -10.82 -11.22
CA PRO A 28 -25.49 -10.75 -9.76
C PRO A 28 -26.90 -10.39 -9.27
N ASP A 29 -27.91 -11.13 -9.71
CA ASP A 29 -29.33 -11.02 -9.37
C ASP A 29 -29.80 -12.25 -8.60
N SER A 30 -30.71 -12.08 -7.63
CA SER A 30 -31.16 -13.17 -6.77
C SER A 30 -31.85 -14.32 -7.52
N ASN A 31 -32.64 -14.04 -8.57
CA ASN A 31 -33.30 -15.10 -9.34
C ASN A 31 -32.31 -15.87 -10.21
N ALA A 32 -31.31 -15.18 -10.76
CA ALA A 32 -30.25 -15.81 -11.53
C ALA A 32 -29.35 -16.69 -10.62
N LEU A 33 -29.11 -16.23 -9.39
CA LEU A 33 -28.41 -16.99 -8.36
C LEU A 33 -29.18 -18.23 -7.90
N ASP A 34 -30.52 -18.20 -7.85
CA ASP A 34 -31.32 -19.38 -7.53
C ASP A 34 -31.02 -20.51 -8.50
N ARG A 35 -31.08 -20.22 -9.81
CA ARG A 35 -30.75 -21.16 -10.88
C ARG A 35 -29.31 -21.66 -10.79
N LEU A 36 -28.35 -20.74 -10.60
CA LEU A 36 -26.94 -21.12 -10.49
C LEU A 36 -26.69 -22.11 -9.35
N TYR A 37 -27.31 -21.89 -8.17
CA TYR A 37 -27.14 -22.76 -7.01
C TYR A 37 -27.87 -24.11 -7.17
N GLU A 38 -29.02 -24.12 -7.86
CA GLU A 38 -29.76 -25.31 -8.22
C GLU A 38 -28.96 -26.21 -9.18
N ILE A 39 -28.42 -25.64 -10.27
CA ILE A 39 -27.51 -26.31 -11.21
C ILE A 39 -26.35 -26.95 -10.46
N LYS A 40 -25.75 -26.19 -9.54
CA LYS A 40 -24.56 -26.62 -8.77
C LYS A 40 -24.85 -27.67 -7.70
N GLY A 41 -26.11 -27.84 -7.30
CA GLY A 41 -26.49 -28.65 -6.14
C GLY A 41 -25.78 -28.19 -4.85
N ARG A 42 -25.56 -26.87 -4.70
CA ARG A 42 -24.76 -26.29 -3.61
C ARG A 42 -25.67 -25.67 -2.55
N ASN A 43 -25.26 -25.76 -1.29
CA ASN A 43 -25.89 -25.01 -0.20
C ASN A 43 -25.66 -23.49 -0.38
N SER A 44 -26.68 -22.68 -0.12
CA SER A 44 -26.63 -21.21 -0.16
C SER A 44 -25.56 -20.60 0.75
N GLY A 45 -25.14 -21.30 1.81
CA GLY A 45 -24.10 -20.85 2.74
C GLY A 45 -22.67 -20.81 2.18
N ALA A 46 -22.47 -21.05 0.89
CA ALA A 46 -21.15 -21.13 0.27
C ALA A 46 -21.03 -20.11 -0.86
N PRO A 47 -20.52 -18.88 -0.59
CA PRO A 47 -20.53 -17.79 -1.55
C PRO A 47 -19.76 -18.06 -2.84
N VAL A 48 -20.07 -17.29 -3.88
CA VAL A 48 -19.37 -17.28 -5.18
C VAL A 48 -18.74 -15.92 -5.45
N SER A 49 -17.61 -15.91 -6.13
CA SER A 49 -16.93 -14.68 -6.56
C SER A 49 -17.56 -14.07 -7.80
N LEU A 50 -17.25 -12.81 -8.08
CA LEU A 50 -17.57 -12.11 -9.31
C LEU A 50 -16.33 -11.96 -10.20
N GLY A 51 -16.45 -12.33 -11.47
CA GLY A 51 -15.49 -12.02 -12.51
C GLY A 51 -15.72 -10.63 -13.06
N VAL A 52 -14.66 -9.83 -13.19
CA VAL A 52 -14.69 -8.48 -13.74
C VAL A 52 -13.58 -8.28 -14.77
N VAL A 53 -13.77 -7.33 -15.68
CA VAL A 53 -12.73 -6.96 -16.68
C VAL A 53 -11.62 -6.11 -16.07
N SER A 54 -11.91 -5.33 -15.03
CA SER A 54 -10.97 -4.44 -14.36
C SER A 54 -11.44 -4.08 -12.95
N LEU A 55 -10.53 -3.52 -12.13
CA LEU A 55 -10.93 -2.93 -10.84
C LEU A 55 -11.86 -1.72 -11.00
N SER A 56 -11.75 -0.97 -12.10
CA SER A 56 -12.68 0.11 -12.39
C SER A 56 -14.11 -0.42 -12.53
N GLN A 57 -14.32 -1.53 -13.24
CA GLN A 57 -15.63 -2.18 -13.30
C GLN A 57 -16.08 -2.72 -11.92
N ALA A 58 -15.16 -3.29 -11.14
CA ALA A 58 -15.47 -3.72 -9.78
C ALA A 58 -15.87 -2.55 -8.86
N SER A 59 -15.28 -1.37 -9.08
CA SER A 59 -15.52 -0.20 -8.23
C SER A 59 -16.97 0.28 -8.24
N GLU A 60 -17.80 -0.17 -9.19
CA GLU A 60 -19.24 0.11 -9.20
C GLU A 60 -19.97 -0.63 -8.06
N ILE A 61 -19.49 -1.80 -7.66
CA ILE A 61 -20.12 -2.69 -6.66
C ILE A 61 -19.37 -2.75 -5.32
N VAL A 62 -18.05 -2.55 -5.33
CA VAL A 62 -17.19 -2.65 -4.15
C VAL A 62 -16.35 -1.39 -3.94
N HIS A 63 -15.91 -1.17 -2.70
CA HIS A 63 -14.83 -0.23 -2.39
C HIS A 63 -13.49 -0.87 -2.78
N ALA A 64 -12.86 -0.34 -3.83
CA ALA A 64 -11.54 -0.76 -4.29
C ALA A 64 -10.51 0.34 -3.98
N PRO A 65 -9.72 0.22 -2.90
CA PRO A 65 -8.65 1.16 -2.61
C PRO A 65 -7.50 1.08 -3.63
N ASP A 66 -6.73 2.17 -3.75
CA ASP A 66 -5.69 2.32 -4.77
C ASP A 66 -4.58 1.26 -4.66
N ASP A 67 -4.29 0.81 -3.44
CA ASP A 67 -3.30 -0.21 -3.11
C ASP A 67 -3.64 -1.61 -3.65
N VAL A 68 -4.89 -1.87 -4.02
CA VAL A 68 -5.30 -3.15 -4.63
C VAL A 68 -4.66 -3.33 -6.01
N ASN A 69 -4.40 -2.25 -6.75
CA ASN A 69 -3.69 -2.34 -8.04
C ASN A 69 -2.26 -2.87 -7.85
N GLU A 70 -1.54 -2.36 -6.85
CA GLU A 70 -0.17 -2.79 -6.56
C GLU A 70 -0.10 -4.28 -6.20
N ILE A 71 -1.11 -4.80 -5.49
CA ILE A 71 -1.20 -6.23 -5.18
C ILE A 71 -1.45 -7.05 -6.45
N LEU A 72 -2.38 -6.62 -7.32
CA LEU A 72 -2.67 -7.34 -8.56
C LEU A 72 -1.46 -7.44 -9.47
N ASP A 73 -0.63 -6.39 -9.52
CA ASP A 73 0.58 -6.35 -10.36
C ASP A 73 1.65 -7.38 -9.94
N VAL A 74 1.63 -7.85 -8.69
CA VAL A 74 2.54 -8.90 -8.19
C VAL A 74 2.12 -10.30 -8.65
N PHE A 75 0.83 -10.50 -8.99
CA PHE A 75 0.30 -11.80 -9.38
C PHE A 75 0.13 -11.91 -10.90
N PRO A 76 0.34 -13.10 -11.50
CA PRO A 76 -0.04 -13.33 -12.88
C PRO A 76 -1.52 -12.97 -13.13
N GLU A 77 -1.81 -12.32 -14.24
CA GLU A 77 -3.14 -11.81 -14.52
C GLU A 77 -4.21 -12.92 -14.46
N GLY A 78 -5.30 -12.67 -13.72
CA GLY A 78 -6.38 -13.63 -13.52
C GLY A 78 -6.08 -14.77 -12.53
N SER A 79 -4.94 -14.76 -11.85
CA SER A 79 -4.59 -15.78 -10.86
C SER A 79 -5.05 -15.46 -9.44
N LEU A 80 -5.45 -14.20 -9.17
CA LEU A 80 -5.87 -13.72 -7.85
C LEU A 80 -7.37 -13.42 -7.77
N THR A 81 -7.98 -13.72 -6.63
CA THR A 81 -9.35 -13.34 -6.24
C THR A 81 -9.29 -12.66 -4.88
N ILE A 82 -9.86 -11.45 -4.77
CA ILE A 82 -9.70 -10.58 -3.60
C ILE A 82 -11.08 -10.31 -3.01
N ILE A 83 -11.23 -10.49 -1.69
CA ILE A 83 -12.43 -10.09 -0.96
C ILE A 83 -12.36 -8.61 -0.62
N LEU A 84 -13.35 -7.85 -1.10
CA LEU A 84 -13.48 -6.40 -0.93
C LEU A 84 -14.83 -6.05 -0.29
N ARG A 85 -14.93 -4.86 0.30
CA ARG A 85 -16.18 -4.38 0.92
C ARG A 85 -17.18 -4.00 -0.14
N ALA A 86 -18.40 -4.50 -0.05
CA ALA A 86 -19.49 -4.06 -0.90
C ALA A 86 -19.87 -2.59 -0.60
N LYS A 87 -20.26 -1.83 -1.62
CA LYS A 87 -20.80 -0.47 -1.44
C LYS A 87 -22.20 -0.48 -0.83
N ASN A 88 -23.00 -1.47 -1.20
CA ASN A 88 -24.31 -1.78 -0.65
C ASN A 88 -24.35 -3.26 -0.29
N GLU A 89 -25.21 -3.66 0.64
CA GLU A 89 -25.38 -5.07 1.00
C GLU A 89 -25.84 -5.88 -0.23
N MET A 90 -25.05 -6.89 -0.62
CA MET A 90 -25.34 -7.79 -1.73
C MET A 90 -26.08 -9.04 -1.24
N ASP A 91 -26.56 -9.87 -2.17
CA ASP A 91 -27.07 -11.22 -1.84
C ASP A 91 -26.02 -12.00 -1.01
N SER A 92 -26.46 -12.71 0.01
CA SER A 92 -25.56 -13.47 0.91
C SER A 92 -24.74 -14.52 0.16
N ARG A 93 -25.25 -15.03 -0.97
CA ARG A 93 -24.54 -15.95 -1.89
C ARG A 93 -23.40 -15.28 -2.65
N LEU A 94 -23.34 -13.96 -2.68
CA LEU A 94 -22.21 -13.17 -3.19
C LEU A 94 -21.29 -12.68 -2.05
N GLY A 95 -21.61 -13.03 -0.80
CA GLY A 95 -20.83 -12.67 0.39
C GLY A 95 -21.37 -11.45 1.16
N GLY A 96 -22.56 -10.93 0.80
CA GLY A 96 -23.20 -9.84 1.52
C GLY A 96 -22.37 -8.55 1.48
N ASN A 97 -21.83 -8.16 2.64
CA ASN A 97 -20.96 -6.99 2.76
C ASN A 97 -19.50 -7.24 2.31
N LYS A 98 -19.11 -8.50 2.05
CA LYS A 98 -17.75 -8.91 1.69
C LYS A 98 -17.77 -9.71 0.40
N VAL A 99 -17.47 -9.05 -0.72
CA VAL A 99 -17.62 -9.62 -2.07
C VAL A 99 -16.25 -10.03 -2.61
N ALA A 100 -16.14 -11.29 -3.05
CA ALA A 100 -14.94 -11.80 -3.71
C ALA A 100 -14.92 -11.40 -5.19
N VAL A 101 -13.89 -10.69 -5.62
CA VAL A 101 -13.73 -10.18 -6.99
C VAL A 101 -12.49 -10.78 -7.65
N ARG A 102 -12.62 -11.21 -8.90
CA ARG A 102 -11.53 -11.73 -9.75
C ARG A 102 -11.46 -10.91 -11.04
N VAL A 103 -10.35 -10.21 -11.25
CA VAL A 103 -10.06 -9.59 -12.55
C VAL A 103 -9.67 -10.70 -13.53
N VAL A 104 -10.40 -10.86 -14.64
CA VAL A 104 -10.14 -11.95 -15.60
C VAL A 104 -9.06 -11.59 -16.61
N SER A 105 -8.25 -12.57 -17.04
CA SER A 105 -7.23 -12.37 -18.08
C SER A 105 -7.59 -12.97 -19.44
N ASN A 106 -8.51 -13.95 -19.49
CA ASN A 106 -8.90 -14.59 -20.75
C ASN A 106 -9.60 -13.58 -21.69
N ARG A 107 -9.16 -13.53 -22.95
CA ARG A 107 -9.67 -12.59 -23.96
C ARG A 107 -11.19 -12.71 -24.17
N THR A 108 -11.71 -13.93 -24.30
CA THR A 108 -13.15 -14.18 -24.50
C THR A 108 -13.95 -13.74 -23.28
N ALA A 109 -13.42 -13.98 -22.07
CA ALA A 109 -14.03 -13.50 -20.83
C ALA A 109 -14.04 -11.97 -20.73
N LYS A 110 -12.94 -11.30 -21.10
CA LYS A 110 -12.87 -9.83 -21.13
C LYS A 110 -13.91 -9.26 -22.09
N GLU A 111 -14.04 -9.83 -23.29
CA GLU A 111 -15.05 -9.38 -24.26
C GLU A 111 -16.48 -9.55 -23.71
N LEU A 112 -16.79 -10.72 -23.15
CA LEU A 112 -18.08 -11.00 -22.54
C LEU A 112 -18.41 -10.01 -21.41
N LEU A 113 -17.52 -9.89 -20.42
CA LEU A 113 -17.72 -9.04 -19.23
C LEU A 113 -17.72 -7.54 -19.55
N SER A 114 -17.08 -7.12 -20.63
CA SER A 114 -17.18 -5.72 -21.11
C SER A 114 -18.59 -5.35 -21.59
N LYS A 115 -19.37 -6.34 -22.02
CA LYS A 115 -20.74 -6.15 -22.54
C LYS A 115 -21.81 -6.48 -21.50
N THR A 116 -21.56 -7.44 -20.62
CA THR A 116 -22.54 -7.90 -19.60
C THR A 116 -22.42 -7.19 -18.27
N GLY A 117 -21.26 -6.58 -17.97
CA GLY A 117 -20.90 -6.24 -16.59
C GLY A 117 -20.40 -7.48 -15.81
N PRO A 118 -20.19 -7.33 -14.49
CA PRO A 118 -19.73 -8.43 -13.64
C PRO A 118 -20.65 -9.65 -13.69
N LEU A 119 -20.07 -10.85 -13.77
CA LEU A 119 -20.79 -12.12 -13.68
C LEU A 119 -20.20 -12.99 -12.58
N THR A 120 -20.96 -13.92 -12.02
CA THR A 120 -20.39 -14.89 -11.07
C THR A 120 -19.29 -15.73 -11.71
N ALA A 121 -18.30 -16.12 -10.92
CA ALA A 121 -17.10 -16.83 -11.36
C ALA A 121 -16.80 -18.03 -10.43
N THR A 122 -17.73 -18.98 -10.33
CA THR A 122 -17.49 -20.27 -9.68
C THR A 122 -17.09 -21.32 -10.71
N SER A 123 -16.34 -22.37 -10.35
CA SER A 123 -15.93 -23.40 -11.32
C SER A 123 -17.14 -24.04 -12.01
N ALA A 124 -17.05 -24.44 -13.28
CA ALA A 124 -18.17 -25.06 -14.00
C ALA A 124 -18.14 -26.59 -13.89
N ASN A 125 -18.55 -27.10 -12.73
CA ASN A 125 -18.60 -28.53 -12.41
C ASN A 125 -19.61 -28.79 -11.28
N ILE A 126 -20.19 -29.99 -11.24
CA ILE A 126 -20.97 -30.44 -10.10
C ILE A 126 -20.07 -30.46 -8.86
N SER A 127 -20.59 -30.02 -7.71
CA SER A 127 -19.82 -29.97 -6.47
C SER A 127 -19.19 -31.34 -6.14
N GLY A 128 -17.87 -31.38 -6.02
CA GLY A 128 -17.10 -32.59 -5.72
C GLY A 128 -16.63 -33.41 -6.93
N GLN A 129 -16.98 -33.01 -8.16
CA GLN A 129 -16.47 -33.64 -9.39
C GLN A 129 -15.31 -32.85 -9.99
N GLU A 130 -14.46 -33.51 -10.77
CA GLU A 130 -13.40 -32.83 -11.52
C GLU A 130 -13.99 -31.95 -12.64
N PRO A 131 -13.50 -30.71 -12.82
CA PRO A 131 -13.96 -29.81 -13.87
C PRO A 131 -13.40 -30.20 -15.24
N LEU A 132 -14.25 -30.07 -16.26
CA LEU A 132 -13.82 -30.13 -17.66
C LEU A 132 -13.10 -28.83 -18.04
N LEU A 133 -12.24 -28.88 -19.07
CA LEU A 133 -11.45 -27.73 -19.53
C LEU A 133 -12.13 -26.96 -20.65
N ASP A 134 -12.95 -27.63 -21.45
CA ASP A 134 -13.74 -27.01 -22.51
C ASP A 134 -15.05 -26.45 -21.95
N CYS A 135 -15.38 -25.20 -22.29
CA CYS A 135 -16.55 -24.52 -21.76
C CYS A 135 -17.87 -25.06 -22.30
N VAL A 136 -17.90 -25.56 -23.54
CA VAL A 136 -19.08 -26.15 -24.16
C VAL A 136 -19.36 -27.51 -23.54
N GLU A 137 -18.33 -28.36 -23.43
CA GLU A 137 -18.45 -29.66 -22.76
C GLU A 137 -18.81 -29.49 -21.28
N ALA A 138 -18.21 -28.51 -20.58
CA ALA A 138 -18.56 -28.20 -19.19
C ALA A 138 -20.02 -27.75 -19.07
N ALA A 139 -20.52 -26.91 -19.97
CA ALA A 139 -21.93 -26.52 -19.99
C ALA A 139 -22.85 -27.72 -20.20
N GLU A 140 -22.51 -28.61 -21.14
CA GLU A 140 -23.27 -29.84 -21.42
C GLU A 140 -23.30 -30.78 -20.21
N SER A 141 -22.18 -30.91 -19.50
CA SER A 141 -22.07 -31.76 -18.30
C SER A 141 -22.94 -31.28 -17.13
N LEU A 142 -23.24 -29.97 -17.09
CA LEU A 142 -24.07 -29.34 -16.07
C LEU A 142 -25.57 -29.33 -16.44
N ARG A 143 -25.93 -29.66 -17.69
CA ARG A 143 -27.33 -29.65 -18.12
C ARG A 143 -28.12 -30.70 -17.37
N ARG A 144 -29.14 -30.25 -16.63
CA ARG A 144 -30.22 -31.10 -16.10
C ARG A 144 -31.42 -30.99 -17.03
N THR A 145 -32.35 -31.95 -16.97
CA THR A 145 -33.43 -32.14 -17.95
C THR A 145 -34.35 -30.92 -18.21
N GLU A 146 -34.27 -29.85 -17.40
CA GLU A 146 -35.12 -28.66 -17.53
C GLU A 146 -34.35 -27.31 -17.60
N GLU A 147 -33.02 -27.30 -17.44
CA GLU A 147 -32.22 -26.06 -17.41
C GLU A 147 -31.21 -25.98 -18.57
N SER A 148 -31.39 -24.99 -19.45
CA SER A 148 -30.45 -24.72 -20.54
C SER A 148 -29.28 -23.88 -20.05
N ILE A 149 -28.07 -24.42 -20.19
CA ILE A 149 -26.81 -23.72 -19.95
C ILE A 149 -26.11 -23.52 -21.29
N VAL A 150 -25.69 -22.28 -21.55
CA VAL A 150 -24.96 -21.90 -22.78
C VAL A 150 -23.46 -21.90 -22.49
N GLY A 151 -22.69 -22.70 -23.22
CA GLY A 151 -21.24 -22.66 -23.19
C GLY A 151 -20.71 -21.61 -24.17
N VAL A 152 -19.89 -20.69 -23.68
CA VAL A 152 -19.12 -19.76 -24.51
C VAL A 152 -17.87 -20.47 -24.97
N ASP A 153 -17.65 -20.52 -26.28
CA ASP A 153 -16.49 -21.20 -26.89
C ASP A 153 -15.16 -20.80 -26.25
N GLY A 154 -14.38 -21.78 -25.83
CA GLY A 154 -13.10 -21.58 -25.15
C GLY A 154 -12.63 -22.77 -24.32
N VAL A 155 -11.32 -23.03 -24.37
CA VAL A 155 -10.64 -24.06 -23.57
C VAL A 155 -9.74 -23.38 -22.55
N CYS A 156 -9.83 -23.82 -21.28
CA CYS A 156 -9.00 -23.33 -20.21
C CYS A 156 -7.70 -24.14 -20.10
N GLU A 157 -6.62 -23.50 -19.63
CA GLU A 157 -5.30 -24.13 -19.49
C GLU A 157 -5.25 -25.25 -18.42
N GLY A 158 -6.23 -25.29 -17.53
CA GLY A 158 -6.23 -26.16 -16.36
C GLY A 158 -5.28 -25.65 -15.27
N GLY A 159 -5.12 -26.49 -14.24
CA GLY A 159 -4.32 -26.21 -13.06
C GLY A 159 -5.14 -25.76 -11.85
N PRO A 160 -4.47 -25.39 -10.75
CA PRO A 160 -5.14 -25.03 -9.51
C PRO A 160 -6.05 -23.81 -9.69
N PRO A 161 -7.11 -23.65 -8.86
CA PRO A 161 -7.99 -22.48 -8.91
C PRO A 161 -7.21 -21.19 -8.60
N SER A 162 -7.82 -20.01 -8.75
CA SER A 162 -7.18 -18.76 -8.30
C SER A 162 -6.88 -18.77 -6.81
N THR A 163 -5.82 -18.07 -6.41
CA THR A 163 -5.54 -17.76 -5.00
C THR A 163 -6.64 -16.81 -4.49
N LEU A 164 -7.27 -17.14 -3.37
CA LEU A 164 -8.30 -16.33 -2.72
C LEU A 164 -7.70 -15.68 -1.47
N ILE A 165 -7.73 -14.35 -1.43
CA ILE A 165 -7.26 -13.58 -0.29
C ILE A 165 -8.38 -12.71 0.29
N ALA A 166 -8.37 -12.52 1.60
CA ALA A 166 -9.07 -11.44 2.27
C ALA A 166 -8.11 -10.31 2.60
N TRP A 167 -8.50 -9.10 2.19
CA TRP A 167 -7.81 -7.86 2.53
C TRP A 167 -8.56 -7.20 3.69
N HIS A 168 -8.05 -7.39 4.92
CA HIS A 168 -8.75 -7.02 6.15
C HIS A 168 -8.88 -5.51 6.39
N THR A 169 -8.07 -4.70 5.72
CA THR A 169 -8.22 -3.23 5.65
C THR A 169 -9.56 -2.76 5.09
N VAL A 170 -10.27 -3.61 4.35
CA VAL A 170 -11.59 -3.29 3.78
C VAL A 170 -12.72 -4.04 4.51
N CYS A 171 -12.43 -5.08 5.30
CA CYS A 171 -13.42 -6.03 5.81
C CYS A 171 -13.75 -5.92 7.32
N GLU A 172 -13.43 -4.79 7.95
CA GLU A 172 -13.69 -4.47 9.38
C GLU A 172 -12.77 -5.17 10.39
N SER A 173 -11.54 -4.67 10.52
CA SER A 173 -10.90 -4.42 11.82
C SER A 173 -9.77 -3.40 11.64
N PRO A 174 -9.76 -2.26 12.35
CA PRO A 174 -8.63 -1.32 12.36
C PRO A 174 -7.32 -1.93 12.92
N GLU A 175 -7.37 -3.16 13.43
CA GLU A 175 -6.28 -3.80 14.19
C GLU A 175 -5.52 -4.88 13.39
N SER A 176 -5.95 -5.23 12.17
CA SER A 176 -5.26 -6.24 11.35
C SER A 176 -5.08 -5.82 9.88
N LEU A 177 -3.82 -5.60 9.51
CA LEU A 177 -3.33 -5.32 8.15
C LEU A 177 -2.82 -6.60 7.44
N SER A 178 -3.28 -7.77 7.85
CA SER A 178 -2.85 -9.04 7.24
C SER A 178 -3.63 -9.33 5.95
N ILE A 179 -2.92 -9.66 4.87
CA ILE A 179 -3.50 -10.49 3.80
C ILE A 179 -3.75 -11.85 4.42
N GLU A 180 -5.01 -12.23 4.57
CA GLU A 180 -5.34 -13.61 4.90
C GLU A 180 -5.47 -14.40 3.60
N VAL A 181 -4.61 -15.39 3.40
CA VAL A 181 -4.79 -16.35 2.31
C VAL A 181 -5.86 -17.35 2.75
N ILE A 182 -7.08 -17.16 2.24
CA ILE A 182 -8.22 -18.06 2.53
C ILE A 182 -8.05 -19.37 1.76
N ARG A 183 -7.50 -19.31 0.53
CA ARG A 183 -7.21 -20.48 -0.29
C ARG A 183 -6.04 -20.21 -1.22
N GLU A 184 -5.05 -21.09 -1.22
CA GLU A 184 -3.93 -21.01 -2.16
C GLU A 184 -4.27 -21.65 -3.52
N GLY A 185 -3.76 -21.06 -4.61
CA GLY A 185 -4.12 -21.41 -5.98
C GLY A 185 -3.00 -21.22 -7.02
N LYS A 186 -3.35 -21.02 -8.30
CA LYS A 186 -2.42 -20.66 -9.38
C LYS A 186 -1.75 -19.32 -9.03
N GLY A 187 -0.44 -19.22 -9.30
CA GLY A 187 0.38 -18.11 -8.83
C GLY A 187 0.94 -18.34 -7.42
N LYS A 188 1.64 -19.48 -7.22
CA LYS A 188 2.34 -19.78 -5.96
C LYS A 188 3.14 -18.56 -5.50
N PHE A 189 3.15 -18.32 -4.18
CA PHE A 189 4.17 -17.47 -3.55
C PHE A 189 5.53 -18.16 -3.74
N GLY A 190 6.17 -17.88 -4.87
CA GLY A 190 7.38 -18.56 -5.34
C GLY A 190 8.62 -18.04 -4.64
N GLY A 191 8.80 -18.38 -3.37
CA GLY A 191 10.04 -18.18 -2.62
C GLY A 191 10.23 -19.33 -1.63
N SER A 192 11.36 -20.02 -1.71
CA SER A 192 11.79 -21.01 -0.72
C SER A 192 12.05 -20.29 0.61
N PHE A 193 11.16 -20.44 1.58
CA PHE A 193 11.40 -19.94 2.94
C PHE A 193 12.42 -20.84 3.63
N VAL A 194 13.68 -20.40 3.64
CA VAL A 194 14.58 -20.73 4.74
C VAL A 194 14.00 -20.02 5.96
N MET A 195 13.52 -20.78 6.94
CA MET A 195 12.93 -20.25 8.18
C MET A 195 13.99 -19.47 8.99
N VAL A 196 14.14 -18.19 8.66
CA VAL A 196 14.73 -17.13 9.48
C VAL A 196 13.84 -15.88 9.33
N GLU A 197 13.11 -15.53 10.38
CA GLU A 197 12.47 -14.22 10.70
C GLU A 197 11.89 -13.31 9.58
N GLU A 198 11.04 -13.81 8.69
CA GLU A 198 10.45 -12.97 7.63
C GLU A 198 9.23 -12.11 8.08
N GLN A 199 8.55 -12.51 9.16
CA GLN A 199 7.47 -11.71 9.77
C GLN A 199 7.97 -10.39 10.37
N ASP A 200 9.25 -10.31 10.76
CA ASP A 200 9.81 -9.13 11.40
C ASP A 200 9.97 -7.99 10.40
N LEU A 201 10.60 -8.26 9.24
CA LEU A 201 10.80 -7.27 8.16
C LEU A 201 9.49 -6.73 7.58
N LYS A 202 8.40 -7.52 7.59
CA LYS A 202 7.09 -7.03 7.17
C LYS A 202 6.66 -5.82 8.02
N GLN A 203 6.84 -5.89 9.34
CA GLN A 203 6.39 -4.83 10.24
C GLN A 203 7.23 -3.55 10.07
N TRP A 204 8.54 -3.70 9.79
CA TRP A 204 9.42 -2.58 9.42
C TRP A 204 8.97 -1.91 8.12
N ARG A 205 8.64 -2.72 7.09
CA ARG A 205 8.08 -2.21 5.84
C ARG A 205 6.76 -1.51 6.06
N ASP A 206 5.83 -2.11 6.80
CA ASP A 206 4.51 -1.52 7.06
C ASP A 206 4.65 -0.18 7.81
N ALA A 207 5.54 -0.10 8.82
CA ALA A 207 5.79 1.15 9.55
C ALA A 207 6.33 2.24 8.62
N GLY A 208 7.31 1.93 7.77
CA GLY A 208 7.81 2.86 6.74
C GLY A 208 6.75 3.28 5.72
N HIS A 209 5.87 2.38 5.31
CA HIS A 209 4.75 2.71 4.41
C HIS A 209 3.76 3.69 5.05
N VAL A 210 3.40 3.47 6.32
CA VAL A 210 2.50 4.39 7.04
C VAL A 210 3.16 5.74 7.26
N ALA A 211 4.44 5.79 7.61
CA ALA A 211 5.20 7.04 7.75
C ALA A 211 5.19 7.82 6.42
N ARG A 212 5.57 7.19 5.29
CA ARG A 212 5.51 7.79 3.95
C ARG A 212 4.12 8.30 3.60
N ARG A 213 3.07 7.48 3.81
CA ARG A 213 1.69 7.84 3.47
C ARG A 213 1.18 9.00 4.31
N THR A 214 1.63 9.11 5.57
CA THR A 214 1.30 10.24 6.43
C THR A 214 1.88 11.52 5.83
N LEU A 215 3.16 11.53 5.46
CA LEU A 215 3.80 12.67 4.82
C LEU A 215 3.06 13.09 3.52
N GLU A 216 2.77 12.13 2.64
CA GLU A 216 2.07 12.40 1.37
C GLU A 216 0.63 12.87 1.56
N GLY A 217 -0.08 12.33 2.55
CA GLY A 217 -1.46 12.69 2.86
C GLY A 217 -1.61 14.06 3.52
N ILE A 218 -0.60 14.48 4.31
CA ILE A 218 -0.67 15.69 5.14
C ILE A 218 0.04 16.88 4.51
N LYS A 219 0.99 16.68 3.58
CA LYS A 219 1.73 17.80 2.95
C LYS A 219 0.84 18.90 2.36
N GLY A 220 -0.35 18.55 1.87
CA GLY A 220 -1.31 19.49 1.31
C GLY A 220 -2.05 20.35 2.35
N GLU A 221 -1.93 20.02 3.63
CA GLU A 221 -2.46 20.82 4.74
C GLU A 221 -1.50 21.93 5.17
N ILE A 222 -0.23 21.89 4.75
CA ILE A 222 0.77 22.90 5.07
C ILE A 222 0.57 24.10 4.14
N VAL A 223 -0.36 24.97 4.51
CA VAL A 223 -0.80 26.14 3.73
C VAL A 223 -0.85 27.39 4.59
N GLU A 224 -0.74 28.56 3.95
CA GLU A 224 -0.82 29.87 4.60
C GLU A 224 -2.08 29.98 5.48
N GLY A 225 -1.93 30.49 6.70
CA GLY A 225 -3.02 30.70 7.64
C GLY A 225 -3.40 29.48 8.49
N LYS A 226 -2.79 28.31 8.26
CA LYS A 226 -3.06 27.11 9.07
C LYS A 226 -2.12 27.02 10.28
N GLU A 227 -2.66 26.62 11.43
CA GLU A 227 -1.88 26.39 12.65
C GLU A 227 -0.99 25.14 12.55
N TRP A 228 0.19 25.19 13.16
CA TRP A 228 1.11 24.05 13.19
C TRP A 228 0.51 22.86 13.95
N SER A 229 -0.19 23.13 15.05
CA SER A 229 -0.90 22.16 15.89
C SER A 229 -1.91 21.33 15.10
N GLU A 230 -2.69 21.97 14.22
CA GLU A 230 -3.67 21.29 13.38
C GLU A 230 -3.04 20.27 12.43
N VAL A 231 -1.87 20.59 11.87
CA VAL A 231 -1.14 19.69 10.95
C VAL A 231 -0.54 18.52 11.72
N ILE A 232 0.05 18.77 12.90
CA ILE A 232 0.54 17.72 13.83
C ILE A 232 -0.60 16.76 14.18
N ASP A 233 -1.74 17.30 14.62
CA ASP A 233 -2.92 16.50 14.99
C ASP A 233 -3.52 15.73 13.81
N SER A 234 -3.48 16.30 12.61
CA SER A 234 -3.92 15.60 11.40
C SER A 234 -2.99 14.44 11.06
N ALA A 235 -1.68 14.63 11.12
CA ALA A 235 -0.69 13.59 10.90
C ALA A 235 -0.81 12.47 11.92
N GLU A 236 -0.91 12.76 13.21
CA GLU A 236 -1.07 11.72 14.21
C GLU A 236 -2.39 10.95 14.07
N ARG A 237 -3.50 11.64 13.73
CA ARG A 237 -4.77 10.98 13.41
C ARG A 237 -4.62 10.08 12.18
N PHE A 238 -3.88 10.51 11.18
CA PHE A 238 -3.60 9.71 9.98
C PHE A 238 -2.82 8.45 10.34
N ILE A 239 -1.73 8.56 11.11
CA ILE A 239 -0.94 7.41 11.58
C ILE A 239 -1.83 6.37 12.27
N ARG A 240 -2.65 6.82 13.24
CA ARG A 240 -3.57 5.94 13.99
C ARG A 240 -4.60 5.27 13.09
N ARG A 241 -5.19 6.00 12.13
CA ARG A 241 -6.18 5.46 11.18
C ARG A 241 -5.60 4.41 10.22
N HIS A 242 -4.29 4.46 9.99
CA HIS A 242 -3.59 3.54 9.09
C HIS A 242 -2.84 2.43 9.83
N GLY A 243 -3.22 2.15 11.09
CA GLY A 243 -2.73 1.00 11.86
C GLY A 243 -1.35 1.20 12.49
N GLY A 244 -0.78 2.40 12.39
CA GLY A 244 0.44 2.79 13.08
C GLY A 244 0.17 3.45 14.44
N LYS A 245 1.23 3.62 15.21
CA LYS A 245 1.28 4.51 16.38
C LYS A 245 2.47 5.44 16.25
N ALA A 246 2.42 6.62 16.85
CA ALA A 246 3.53 7.54 16.83
C ALA A 246 4.75 6.91 17.54
N ALA A 247 5.88 6.76 16.84
CA ALA A 247 7.14 6.31 17.44
C ALA A 247 7.79 7.43 18.27
N PHE A 248 7.59 8.66 17.82
CA PHE A 248 7.86 9.91 18.51
C PHE A 248 6.74 10.91 18.13
N PRO A 249 6.50 11.97 18.94
CA PRO A 249 5.49 12.98 18.61
C PRO A 249 5.77 13.60 17.24
N VAL A 250 4.75 13.81 16.41
CA VAL A 250 4.94 14.45 15.11
C VAL A 250 5.51 15.85 15.31
N THR A 251 6.59 16.19 14.60
CA THR A 251 7.27 17.47 14.78
C THR A 251 7.13 18.36 13.54
N ILE A 252 7.04 19.67 13.77
CA ILE A 252 7.05 20.69 12.74
C ILE A 252 8.10 21.72 13.10
N SER A 253 9.07 21.91 12.22
CA SER A 253 10.08 22.97 12.34
C SER A 253 9.95 23.91 11.15
N VAL A 254 9.95 25.22 11.41
CA VAL A 254 9.73 26.25 10.39
C VAL A 254 10.96 27.14 10.27
N ASN A 255 11.31 27.52 9.03
CA ASN A 255 12.42 28.42 8.70
C ASN A 255 13.76 27.99 9.34
N GLU A 256 14.31 28.81 10.22
CA GLU A 256 15.58 28.61 10.94
C GLU A 256 15.57 27.45 11.94
N MET A 257 14.38 26.98 12.37
CA MET A 257 14.29 25.81 13.23
C MET A 257 14.73 24.57 12.47
N ALA A 258 15.78 23.92 13.00
CA ALA A 258 16.39 22.77 12.36
C ALA A 258 15.53 21.50 12.46
N ALA A 259 15.06 21.16 13.67
CA ALA A 259 14.33 19.92 13.94
C ALA A 259 13.62 19.94 15.31
N HIS A 260 12.84 18.89 15.57
CA HIS A 260 12.33 18.46 16.88
C HIS A 260 11.34 19.39 17.59
N TYR A 261 10.90 20.47 16.95
CA TYR A 261 9.83 21.26 17.55
C TYR A 261 8.50 20.50 17.43
N THR A 262 8.03 19.98 18.56
CA THR A 262 6.68 19.45 18.71
C THR A 262 5.94 20.33 19.69
N SER A 263 4.80 20.86 19.29
CA SER A 263 4.02 21.74 20.15
C SER A 263 3.29 20.90 21.21
N ASN A 264 3.43 21.28 22.49
CA ASN A 264 2.36 21.10 23.46
C ASN A 264 1.25 22.09 23.05
N THR A 265 0.31 21.60 22.23
CA THR A 265 -0.38 22.24 21.08
C THR A 265 -1.07 23.60 21.26
N GLU A 266 -1.04 24.23 22.44
CA GLU A 266 -1.57 25.58 22.68
C GLU A 266 -0.76 26.43 23.70
N LEU A 267 0.28 25.84 24.35
CA LEU A 267 0.77 26.36 25.64
C LEU A 267 2.16 27.00 25.61
N THR A 268 3.05 26.62 24.69
CA THR A 268 4.44 27.11 24.70
C THR A 268 4.98 27.24 23.28
N PRO A 269 5.21 28.48 22.78
CA PRO A 269 5.87 28.68 21.50
C PRO A 269 7.34 28.21 21.55
N PRO A 270 8.02 28.04 20.40
CA PRO A 270 9.45 27.80 20.38
C PRO A 270 10.21 28.89 21.15
N GLU A 271 11.34 28.52 21.76
CA GLU A 271 12.19 29.50 22.44
C GLU A 271 12.64 30.58 21.45
N GLY A 272 12.39 31.85 21.79
CA GLY A 272 12.70 33.00 20.95
C GLY A 272 11.68 33.29 19.83
N PHE A 273 10.59 32.54 19.72
CA PHE A 273 9.55 32.80 18.72
C PHE A 273 8.50 33.79 19.25
N GLU A 274 8.41 34.96 18.61
CA GLU A 274 7.41 35.98 18.88
C GLU A 274 6.32 35.94 17.80
N GLY A 275 5.17 35.30 18.09
CA GLY A 275 4.06 35.25 17.14
C GLY A 275 3.10 34.08 17.35
N GLU A 276 2.07 34.04 16.52
CA GLU A 276 1.17 32.88 16.41
C GLU A 276 1.87 31.78 15.59
N MET A 277 1.70 30.52 15.99
CA MET A 277 2.27 29.35 15.30
C MET A 277 1.43 28.99 14.07
N ILE A 278 1.35 29.93 13.12
CA ILE A 278 0.56 29.86 11.90
C ILE A 278 1.50 29.99 10.70
N PHE A 279 1.36 29.10 9.72
CA PHE A 279 2.17 29.15 8.50
C PHE A 279 1.95 30.43 7.71
N GLN A 280 3.05 31.05 7.29
CA GLN A 280 3.10 32.21 6.41
C GLN A 280 3.54 31.78 5.01
N LYS A 281 3.10 32.53 3.99
CA LYS A 281 3.59 32.30 2.62
C LYS A 281 5.11 32.49 2.55
N GLY A 282 5.80 31.53 1.95
CA GLY A 282 7.25 31.49 1.84
C GLY A 282 7.94 30.70 2.96
N ASP A 283 7.22 30.28 4.00
CA ASP A 283 7.81 29.47 5.07
C ASP A 283 8.41 28.17 4.53
N LEU A 284 9.64 27.87 4.96
CA LEU A 284 10.26 26.57 4.79
C LEU A 284 9.83 25.66 5.94
N VAL A 285 8.98 24.69 5.69
CA VAL A 285 8.40 23.81 6.72
C VAL A 285 8.98 22.41 6.62
N LYS A 286 9.47 21.89 7.74
CA LYS A 286 9.93 20.51 7.91
C LYS A 286 8.89 19.78 8.74
N LEU A 287 8.21 18.79 8.16
CA LEU A 287 7.28 17.90 8.85
C LEU A 287 7.98 16.55 9.03
N ASP A 288 8.06 16.10 10.27
CA ASP A 288 8.79 14.90 10.66
C ASP A 288 7.86 13.93 11.41
N VAL A 289 7.86 12.67 10.95
CA VAL A 289 6.88 11.66 11.31
C VAL A 289 7.58 10.34 11.67
N GLY A 290 7.41 9.95 12.93
CA GLY A 290 7.79 8.64 13.44
C GLY A 290 6.59 7.72 13.57
N VAL A 291 6.66 6.52 13.00
CA VAL A 291 5.62 5.49 13.13
C VAL A 291 6.21 4.21 13.69
N HIS A 292 5.47 3.52 14.56
CA HIS A 292 5.77 2.14 14.91
C HIS A 292 4.58 1.20 14.73
N ILE A 293 4.89 -0.03 14.32
CA ILE A 293 3.95 -1.17 14.28
C ILE A 293 4.58 -2.30 15.08
N LYS A 294 3.99 -2.62 16.23
CA LYS A 294 4.51 -3.62 17.19
C LYS A 294 5.99 -3.41 17.58
N GLY A 295 6.46 -2.16 17.48
CA GLY A 295 7.82 -1.76 17.83
C GLY A 295 8.80 -1.70 16.66
N ALA A 296 8.44 -2.20 15.48
CA ALA A 296 9.19 -1.91 14.25
C ALA A 296 8.92 -0.45 13.85
N LEU A 297 9.97 0.29 13.51
CA LEU A 297 9.94 1.75 13.37
C LEU A 297 10.02 2.19 11.90
N GLY A 298 9.37 3.29 11.58
CA GLY A 298 9.56 4.09 10.39
C GLY A 298 9.83 5.53 10.81
N ASP A 299 10.86 6.13 10.24
CA ASP A 299 11.35 7.47 10.57
C ASP A 299 11.51 8.23 9.24
N ASN A 300 10.66 9.22 9.03
CA ASN A 300 10.56 9.91 7.76
C ASN A 300 10.21 11.39 7.97
N ALA A 301 10.94 12.26 7.27
CA ALA A 301 10.63 13.68 7.18
C ALA A 301 10.37 14.13 5.74
N LEU A 302 9.63 15.22 5.59
CA LEU A 302 9.48 15.98 4.35
C LEU A 302 9.76 17.46 4.60
N THR A 303 10.21 18.16 3.57
CA THR A 303 10.34 19.62 3.57
C THR A 303 9.54 20.23 2.42
N VAL A 304 8.77 21.28 2.70
CA VAL A 304 7.96 22.03 1.74
C VAL A 304 8.10 23.53 1.93
N GLU A 305 7.83 24.28 0.87
CA GLU A 305 7.67 25.74 0.92
C GLU A 305 6.19 26.12 0.85
N VAL A 306 5.71 26.90 1.80
CA VAL A 306 4.32 27.35 1.84
C VAL A 306 4.03 28.29 0.67
N GLY A 307 3.07 27.91 -0.17
CA GLY A 307 2.67 28.70 -1.33
C GLY A 307 3.56 28.54 -2.56
N ASN A 308 4.64 27.75 -2.47
CA ASN A 308 5.50 27.35 -3.61
C ASN A 308 6.00 28.54 -4.45
N GLY A 309 6.56 29.56 -3.79
CA GLY A 309 7.13 30.76 -4.42
C GLY A 309 8.48 30.52 -5.09
N GLY A 310 9.18 29.46 -4.70
CA GLY A 310 10.43 28.98 -5.29
C GLY A 310 11.68 29.39 -4.52
N GLU A 311 11.54 30.07 -3.39
CA GLU A 311 12.63 30.61 -2.56
C GLU A 311 13.52 29.50 -1.98
N HIS A 312 12.96 28.32 -1.71
CA HIS A 312 13.67 27.21 -1.07
C HIS A 312 13.89 25.99 -1.97
N THR A 313 13.55 26.08 -3.26
CA THR A 313 13.60 24.96 -4.22
C THR A 313 14.94 24.23 -4.19
N GLU A 314 16.03 24.99 -4.29
CA GLU A 314 17.39 24.44 -4.32
C GLU A 314 17.81 23.82 -2.99
N GLN A 315 17.39 24.41 -1.88
CA GLN A 315 17.71 23.90 -0.54
C GLN A 315 17.00 22.56 -0.27
N ILE A 316 15.73 22.46 -0.63
CA ILE A 316 14.93 21.23 -0.51
C ILE A 316 15.50 20.14 -1.42
N ARG A 317 15.90 20.49 -2.65
CA ARG A 317 16.54 19.56 -3.57
C ARG A 317 17.87 19.04 -3.00
N ALA A 318 18.73 19.93 -2.49
CA ALA A 318 20.02 19.56 -1.92
C ALA A 318 19.89 18.60 -0.73
N ALA A 319 18.91 18.80 0.16
CA ALA A 319 18.67 17.89 1.29
C ALA A 319 18.25 16.48 0.80
N ARG A 320 17.42 16.42 -0.25
CA ARG A 320 17.00 15.16 -0.87
C ARG A 320 18.17 14.43 -1.54
N GLU A 321 18.99 15.16 -2.29
CA GLU A 321 20.17 14.61 -2.95
C GLU A 321 21.22 14.12 -1.94
N ALA A 322 21.42 14.85 -0.83
CA ALA A 322 22.27 14.40 0.27
C ALA A 322 21.79 13.09 0.88
N ARG A 323 20.46 12.91 1.04
CA ARG A 323 19.88 11.66 1.55
C ARG A 323 20.14 10.52 0.58
N ASP A 324 19.87 10.74 -0.70
CA ASP A 324 20.01 9.71 -1.73
C ASP A 324 21.47 9.29 -1.91
N ALA A 325 22.41 10.25 -1.86
CA ALA A 325 23.85 9.99 -1.90
C ALA A 325 24.32 9.19 -0.67
N ALA A 326 23.81 9.50 0.53
CA ALA A 326 24.09 8.72 1.73
C ALA A 326 23.57 7.29 1.60
N ILE A 327 22.32 7.11 1.16
CA ILE A 327 21.69 5.80 0.95
C ILE A 327 22.48 4.96 -0.06
N GLU A 328 23.00 5.55 -1.13
CA GLU A 328 23.83 4.85 -2.12
C GLU A 328 25.13 4.29 -1.49
N LYS A 329 25.62 4.89 -0.41
CA LYS A 329 26.79 4.38 0.35
C LYS A 329 26.43 3.38 1.44
N MET A 330 25.16 3.04 1.65
CA MET A 330 24.71 2.11 2.70
C MET A 330 24.94 0.63 2.34
N HIS A 331 26.14 0.30 1.86
CA HIS A 331 26.56 -1.09 1.66
C HIS A 331 27.24 -1.63 2.93
N PRO A 332 26.95 -2.87 3.35
CA PRO A 332 27.63 -3.47 4.50
C PRO A 332 29.15 -3.37 4.43
N GLY A 333 29.78 -2.94 5.52
CA GLY A 333 31.23 -2.69 5.61
C GLY A 333 31.65 -1.28 5.17
N THR A 334 30.73 -0.43 4.70
CA THR A 334 31.08 0.97 4.38
C THR A 334 31.28 1.77 5.67
N PRO A 335 32.44 2.42 5.89
CA PRO A 335 32.66 3.22 7.09
C PRO A 335 31.69 4.41 7.16
N TRP A 336 31.20 4.72 8.36
CA TRP A 336 30.23 5.81 8.53
C TRP A 336 30.71 7.18 8.04
N HIS A 337 32.01 7.46 8.15
CA HIS A 337 32.57 8.71 7.64
C HIS A 337 32.48 8.84 6.11
N VAL A 338 32.45 7.73 5.37
CA VAL A 338 32.27 7.72 3.90
C VAL A 338 30.82 8.04 3.54
N VAL A 339 29.87 7.52 4.32
CA VAL A 339 28.44 7.85 4.17
C VAL A 339 28.22 9.35 4.40
N GLY A 340 28.80 9.91 5.47
CA GLY A 340 28.70 11.34 5.77
C GLY A 340 29.41 12.24 4.77
N GLU A 341 30.53 11.80 4.19
CA GLU A 341 31.21 12.51 3.09
C GLU A 341 30.33 12.59 1.84
N ALA A 342 29.66 11.50 1.47
CA ALA A 342 28.73 11.49 0.35
C ALA A 342 27.53 12.42 0.57
N ALA A 343 26.96 12.43 1.78
CA ALA A 343 25.88 13.35 2.14
C ALA A 343 26.31 14.83 2.04
N GLN A 344 27.50 15.16 2.56
CA GLN A 344 28.02 16.53 2.54
C GLN A 344 28.23 17.06 1.12
N GLN A 345 28.79 16.23 0.24
CA GLN A 345 29.16 16.67 -1.10
C GLN A 345 27.95 17.23 -1.85
N ALA A 346 26.79 16.55 -1.79
CA ALA A 346 25.56 17.01 -2.41
C ALA A 346 25.07 18.37 -1.86
N SER A 347 25.23 18.60 -0.54
CA SER A 347 24.86 19.89 0.05
C SER A 347 25.78 21.02 -0.42
N ILE A 348 27.10 20.77 -0.42
CA ILE A 348 28.11 21.78 -0.79
C ILE A 348 28.04 22.12 -2.28
N ASP A 349 27.84 21.12 -3.14
CA ASP A 349 27.71 21.34 -4.59
C ASP A 349 26.53 22.26 -4.94
N ALA A 350 25.47 22.22 -4.11
CA ALA A 350 24.32 23.10 -4.20
C ALA A 350 24.47 24.43 -3.45
N GLY A 351 25.61 24.68 -2.80
CA GLY A 351 25.90 25.92 -2.07
C GLY A 351 25.35 25.99 -0.63
N PHE A 352 25.05 24.84 -0.03
CA PHE A 352 24.57 24.74 1.35
C PHE A 352 25.58 24.02 2.26
N GLU A 353 25.42 24.20 3.57
CA GLU A 353 26.27 23.56 4.59
C GLU A 353 25.48 22.52 5.39
N PRO A 354 26.07 21.35 5.72
CA PRO A 354 25.40 20.38 6.59
C PRO A 354 25.38 20.84 8.05
N ILE A 355 24.28 20.58 8.75
CA ILE A 355 24.20 20.75 10.21
C ILE A 355 24.92 19.58 10.88
N ARG A 356 26.00 19.87 11.61
CA ARG A 356 26.97 18.84 12.08
C ARG A 356 26.61 18.18 13.41
N ASN A 357 25.68 18.76 14.16
CA ASN A 357 25.22 18.24 15.46
C ASN A 357 23.89 17.46 15.36
N LEU A 358 23.36 17.28 14.15
CA LEU A 358 22.27 16.37 13.86
C LEU A 358 22.81 15.19 13.04
N SER A 359 22.19 14.02 13.20
CA SER A 359 22.72 12.77 12.67
C SER A 359 21.60 11.79 12.45
N GLY A 360 21.76 10.94 11.43
CA GLY A 360 20.98 9.72 11.34
C GLY A 360 21.34 8.76 12.48
N HIS A 361 20.61 7.66 12.59
CA HIS A 361 20.77 6.73 13.69
C HIS A 361 20.40 5.29 13.31
N LYS A 362 20.85 4.35 14.14
CA LYS A 362 20.38 2.96 14.09
C LYS A 362 19.13 2.81 14.93
N MET A 363 18.17 2.08 14.37
CA MET A 363 16.93 1.71 15.00
C MET A 363 16.93 0.22 15.31
N GLU A 364 16.35 -0.12 16.46
CA GLU A 364 16.01 -1.48 16.83
C GLU A 364 14.54 -1.52 17.24
N ARG A 365 13.98 -2.73 17.33
CA ARG A 365 12.59 -2.88 17.73
C ARG A 365 12.37 -2.26 19.11
N TRP A 366 11.42 -1.33 19.21
CA TRP A 366 11.13 -0.49 20.40
C TRP A 366 12.20 0.52 20.79
N ASN A 367 13.26 0.69 19.99
CA ASN A 367 14.36 1.57 20.32
C ASN A 367 14.71 2.47 19.13
N LEU A 368 14.26 3.72 19.19
CA LEU A 368 14.51 4.72 18.15
C LEU A 368 16.00 5.03 18.02
N HIS A 369 16.75 5.09 19.13
CA HIS A 369 18.17 5.42 19.12
C HIS A 369 19.00 4.29 19.74
N SER A 370 19.42 3.31 18.93
CA SER A 370 20.14 2.12 19.41
C SER A 370 21.66 2.29 19.51
N GLY A 371 22.12 3.51 19.80
CA GLY A 371 23.52 3.81 20.15
C GLY A 371 24.50 3.98 18.99
N VAL A 372 24.05 3.87 17.74
CA VAL A 372 24.87 4.21 16.55
C VAL A 372 24.32 5.50 15.94
N SER A 373 25.21 6.48 15.75
CA SER A 373 24.91 7.73 15.05
C SER A 373 25.62 7.75 13.69
N ILE A 374 24.93 8.27 12.68
CA ILE A 374 25.37 8.28 11.28
C ILE A 374 25.62 9.74 10.90
N PRO A 375 26.87 10.10 10.56
CA PRO A 375 27.19 11.49 10.24
C PRO A 375 26.58 11.86 8.89
N MET A 376 26.09 13.10 8.79
CA MET A 376 25.65 13.71 7.53
C MET A 376 26.68 14.74 7.01
N PHE A 377 27.92 14.60 7.50
CA PHE A 377 29.05 15.41 7.09
C PHE A 377 30.36 14.61 7.05
N ALA A 378 31.35 15.10 6.32
CA ALA A 378 32.71 14.57 6.20
C ALA A 378 33.47 14.75 7.52
N CYS A 379 33.18 13.89 8.50
CA CYS A 379 33.76 13.93 9.84
C CYS A 379 35.20 13.36 9.88
N GLY A 380 35.61 12.65 8.82
CA GLY A 380 36.90 11.97 8.71
C GLY A 380 36.95 10.64 9.49
N PRO A 381 37.93 9.76 9.16
CA PRO A 381 38.02 8.40 9.72
C PRO A 381 38.38 8.35 11.21
N ASN A 382 38.96 9.43 11.76
CA ASN A 382 39.40 9.50 13.15
C ASN A 382 38.40 10.19 14.08
N ASN A 383 37.17 10.46 13.61
CA ASN A 383 36.17 11.12 14.44
C ASN A 383 35.77 10.22 15.63
N PRO A 384 35.81 10.73 16.88
CA PRO A 384 35.51 9.90 18.04
C PRO A 384 34.01 9.53 18.17
N GLY A 385 33.11 10.32 17.58
CA GLY A 385 31.65 10.16 17.67
C GLY A 385 31.03 9.28 16.57
N TYR A 386 31.69 9.12 15.43
CA TYR A 386 31.17 8.36 14.27
C TYR A 386 32.10 7.22 13.89
N LYS A 387 32.17 6.21 14.76
CA LYS A 387 33.02 5.02 14.58
C LYS A 387 32.22 3.84 14.05
N GLY A 388 32.88 2.98 13.29
CA GLY A 388 32.30 1.76 12.75
C GLY A 388 31.86 1.92 11.30
N GLU A 389 31.01 0.98 10.89
CA GLU A 389 30.61 0.78 9.49
C GLU A 389 29.15 0.33 9.43
N VAL A 390 28.57 0.41 8.23
CA VAL A 390 27.23 -0.08 7.93
C VAL A 390 27.18 -1.58 8.21
N GLU A 391 26.30 -2.03 9.11
CA GLU A 391 26.16 -3.44 9.46
C GLU A 391 25.13 -4.13 8.55
N ALA A 392 25.40 -5.37 8.17
CA ALA A 392 24.42 -6.19 7.47
C ALA A 392 23.22 -6.48 8.39
N GLY A 393 21.99 -6.26 7.88
CA GLY A 393 20.75 -6.49 8.63
C GLY A 393 20.37 -5.37 9.60
N GLY A 394 21.16 -4.30 9.70
CA GLY A 394 20.79 -3.11 10.48
C GLY A 394 19.65 -2.32 9.84
N VAL A 395 18.85 -1.66 10.68
CA VAL A 395 17.83 -0.70 10.27
C VAL A 395 18.27 0.69 10.69
N TYR A 396 18.23 1.65 9.78
CA TYR A 396 18.83 2.97 9.98
C TYR A 396 17.90 4.08 9.47
N ALA A 397 17.84 5.19 10.20
CA ALA A 397 17.29 6.45 9.71
C ALA A 397 18.44 7.29 9.12
N ILE A 398 18.23 7.83 7.91
CA ILE A 398 19.20 8.67 7.20
C ILE A 398 18.61 10.07 7.08
N GLU A 399 19.19 11.01 7.82
CA GLU A 399 18.56 12.29 8.13
C GLU A 399 19.52 13.46 7.86
N PRO A 400 19.78 13.81 6.60
CA PRO A 400 20.59 14.97 6.29
C PRO A 400 19.83 16.27 6.57
N PHE A 401 20.51 17.21 7.21
CA PHE A 401 20.04 18.56 7.46
C PHE A 401 21.01 19.55 6.81
N ASN A 402 20.50 20.52 6.07
CA ASN A 402 21.31 21.57 5.45
C ASN A 402 20.87 22.97 5.90
N THR A 403 21.78 23.93 5.78
CA THR A 403 21.57 25.34 6.11
C THR A 403 22.23 26.23 5.07
N THR A 404 21.74 27.46 4.94
CA THR A 404 22.34 28.49 4.09
C THR A 404 23.64 29.06 4.68
N GLY A 405 23.97 28.71 5.93
CA GLY A 405 25.19 29.16 6.62
C GLY A 405 25.20 30.64 7.02
N LYS A 406 24.17 31.41 6.63
CA LYS A 406 23.98 32.79 7.07
C LYS A 406 23.68 32.78 8.57
N LYS A 407 24.52 33.45 9.34
CA LYS A 407 24.21 33.78 10.73
C LYS A 407 23.17 34.91 10.74
N TRP A 408 22.30 34.93 11.73
CA TRP A 408 21.54 36.13 12.04
C TRP A 408 22.54 37.22 12.43
N ASP A 409 22.49 38.37 11.77
CA ASP A 409 23.07 39.58 12.33
C ASP A 409 22.10 40.01 13.44
N ASP A 410 22.56 39.98 14.70
CA ASP A 410 21.78 40.42 15.88
C ASP A 410 21.21 41.84 15.72
#